data_AF-A0A165MIW9-F1
#
_entry.id   AF-A0A165MIW9-F1
#
_cell.length_a   1.000
_cell.length_b   1.000
_cell.length_c   1.000
_cell.angle_alpha   90.00
_cell.angle_beta   90.00
_cell.angle_gamma   90.00
#
_symmetry.space_group_name_H-M   'P 1'
#
loop_
_entity.id
_entity.type
_entity.pdbx_description
1 polymer ?
#
loop_
_entity_poly.entity_id
_entity_poly.type
_entity_poly.pdbx_seq_one_letter_code
_entity_poly.pdbx_strand_id
1 'polypeptide(L)'
;MLQAPSTPYPNRQMKPSRSLRMVLAALFLLPLLGGCQGKPSSTLDADDVRFSEFYSEYLLTSGVSEDTGGAITADLDSATLASMLERHSLSMEKLKAKSDLYRTDPERWQKVLVRVRENIRKKADAPK
;
A
#
# COMPACT_ATOMS: atom_id res chain seq x y z
N MET A 1 54.53 -18.25 -63.85
CA MET A 1 54.89 -17.72 -62.52
C MET A 1 54.72 -16.20 -62.56
N LEU A 2 53.69 -15.65 -61.91
CA LEU A 2 53.56 -14.21 -61.71
C LEU A 2 53.16 -13.99 -60.25
N GLN A 3 54.01 -13.24 -59.56
CA GLN A 3 54.05 -13.02 -58.12
C GLN A 3 53.16 -11.83 -57.77
N ALA A 4 52.28 -12.02 -56.80
CA ALA A 4 51.34 -11.00 -56.31
C ALA A 4 52.05 -9.91 -55.47
N PRO A 5 51.57 -8.66 -55.49
CA PRO A 5 51.93 -7.66 -54.48
C PRO A 5 50.98 -7.73 -53.27
N SER A 6 51.54 -8.00 -52.09
CA SER A 6 50.88 -7.93 -50.79
C SER A 6 50.87 -6.50 -50.27
N THR A 7 49.68 -5.96 -49.99
CA THR A 7 49.50 -4.69 -49.26
C THR A 7 49.41 -4.96 -47.74
N PRO A 8 49.95 -4.08 -46.88
CA PRO A 8 49.77 -4.17 -45.44
C PRO A 8 48.53 -3.36 -44.99
N TYR A 9 47.53 -4.03 -44.42
CA TYR A 9 46.45 -3.37 -43.69
C TYR A 9 46.87 -3.07 -42.24
N PRO A 10 46.73 -1.82 -41.75
CA PRO A 10 46.92 -1.53 -40.33
C PRO A 10 45.68 -1.98 -39.54
N ASN A 11 45.90 -2.92 -38.62
CA ASN A 11 44.89 -3.45 -37.71
C ASN A 11 44.58 -2.38 -36.63
N ARG A 12 43.57 -1.55 -36.86
CA ARG A 12 43.11 -0.51 -35.93
C ARG A 12 42.37 -1.17 -34.76
N GLN A 13 43.09 -1.46 -33.69
CA GLN A 13 42.52 -1.83 -32.39
C GLN A 13 41.59 -0.71 -31.89
N MET A 14 40.28 -0.92 -31.96
CA MET A 14 39.29 -0.08 -31.27
C MET A 14 39.39 -0.36 -29.77
N LYS A 15 39.99 0.58 -29.03
CA LYS A 15 39.92 0.59 -27.57
C LYS A 15 38.45 0.89 -27.18
N PRO A 16 37.75 0.00 -26.47
CA PRO A 16 36.43 0.34 -25.95
C PRO A 16 36.59 1.46 -24.95
N SER A 17 36.09 2.63 -25.33
CA SER A 17 36.05 3.84 -24.52
C SER A 17 35.30 3.53 -23.21
N ARG A 18 36.00 3.74 -22.09
CA ARG A 18 35.47 3.59 -20.72
C ARG A 18 34.11 4.28 -20.51
N SER A 19 33.80 5.29 -21.32
CA SER A 19 32.53 6.02 -21.32
C SER A 19 31.30 5.17 -21.67
N LEU A 20 31.42 4.11 -22.49
CA LEU A 20 30.26 3.31 -22.89
C LEU A 20 29.70 2.48 -21.72
N ARG A 21 30.56 2.07 -20.78
CA ARG A 21 30.15 1.28 -19.60
C ARG A 21 29.37 2.12 -18.59
N MET A 22 29.61 3.43 -18.52
CA MET A 22 28.89 4.33 -17.62
C MET A 22 27.45 4.59 -18.07
N VAL A 23 27.22 4.71 -19.39
CA VAL A 23 25.87 4.92 -19.94
C VAL A 23 24.96 3.70 -19.71
N LEU A 24 25.51 2.49 -19.85
CA LEU A 24 24.77 1.25 -19.57
C LEU A 24 24.41 1.09 -18.08
N ALA A 25 25.31 1.47 -17.17
CA ALA A 25 25.03 1.42 -15.72
C ALA A 25 23.92 2.40 -15.31
N ALA A 26 23.85 3.57 -15.97
CA ALA A 26 22.80 4.55 -15.71
C ALA A 26 21.41 4.06 -16.17
N LEU A 27 21.32 3.33 -17.29
CA LEU A 27 20.06 2.80 -17.81
C LEU A 27 19.42 1.73 -16.91
N PHE A 28 20.23 0.96 -16.17
CA PHE A 28 19.72 -0.09 -15.27
C PHE A 28 19.24 0.42 -13.90
N LEU A 29 19.56 1.67 -13.52
CA LEU A 29 19.13 2.26 -12.25
C LEU A 29 17.82 3.08 -12.35
N LEU A 30 17.39 3.42 -13.57
CA LEU A 30 16.16 4.18 -13.82
C LEU A 30 14.83 3.44 -13.50
N PRO A 31 14.68 2.10 -13.59
CA PRO A 31 13.38 1.48 -13.32
C PRO A 31 13.02 1.40 -11.82
N LEU A 32 13.95 1.70 -10.90
CA LEU A 32 13.68 1.77 -9.46
C LEU A 32 12.97 3.07 -9.04
N LEU A 33 12.89 4.06 -9.93
CA LEU A 33 12.15 5.32 -9.73
C LEU A 33 10.78 5.30 -10.41
N GLY A 34 10.32 4.13 -10.86
CA GLY A 34 8.93 3.90 -11.24
C GLY A 34 8.05 4.06 -10.01
N GLY A 35 7.69 5.31 -9.70
CA GLY A 35 6.72 5.63 -8.69
C GLY A 35 5.47 4.79 -8.93
N CYS A 36 4.89 4.27 -7.84
CA CYS A 36 3.53 3.77 -7.82
C CYS A 36 2.67 4.83 -8.51
N GLN A 37 2.39 4.62 -9.80
CA GLN A 37 1.42 5.39 -10.53
C GLN A 37 0.10 5.02 -9.88
N GLY A 38 -0.29 5.82 -8.88
CA GLY A 38 -1.51 5.62 -8.12
C GLY A 38 -2.64 5.55 -9.13
N LYS A 39 -3.15 4.33 -9.35
CA LYS A 39 -4.43 4.15 -10.02
C LYS A 39 -5.40 5.14 -9.37
N PRO A 40 -6.21 5.87 -10.17
CA PRO A 40 -7.17 6.81 -9.63
C PRO A 40 -7.93 6.06 -8.55
N SER A 41 -7.78 6.56 -7.32
CA SER A 41 -8.25 5.87 -6.14
C SER A 41 -9.72 5.59 -6.34
N SER A 42 -10.12 4.31 -6.41
CA SER A 42 -11.48 3.93 -6.04
C SER A 42 -11.75 4.64 -4.72
N THR A 43 -12.56 5.69 -4.78
CA THR A 43 -12.86 6.56 -3.66
C THR A 43 -13.65 5.74 -2.66
N LEU A 44 -13.29 5.85 -1.38
CA LEU A 44 -14.07 5.22 -0.32
C LEU A 44 -15.50 5.75 -0.41
N ASP A 45 -16.47 4.83 -0.38
CA ASP A 45 -17.88 5.21 -0.33
C ASP A 45 -18.31 5.52 1.11
N ALA A 46 -19.55 6.01 1.28
CA ALA A 46 -20.06 6.39 2.59
C ALA A 46 -20.12 5.22 3.59
N ASP A 47 -20.35 3.99 3.12
CA ASP A 47 -20.34 2.82 3.99
C ASP A 47 -18.91 2.41 4.37
N ASP A 48 -17.91 2.63 3.52
CA ASP A 48 -16.50 2.45 3.91
C ASP A 48 -16.05 3.45 4.97
N VAL A 49 -16.53 4.69 4.87
CA VAL A 49 -16.28 5.71 5.89
C VAL A 49 -16.90 5.29 7.22
N ARG A 50 -18.18 4.91 7.23
CA ARG A 50 -18.85 4.38 8.43
C ARG A 50 -18.14 3.15 8.99
N PHE A 51 -17.74 2.22 8.14
CA PHE A 51 -16.98 1.04 8.55
C PHE A 51 -15.67 1.44 9.23
N SER A 52 -14.93 2.40 8.66
CA SER A 52 -13.66 2.86 9.25
C SER A 52 -13.86 3.48 10.63
N GLU A 53 -14.96 4.20 10.85
CA GLU A 53 -15.30 4.81 12.15
C GLU A 53 -15.68 3.75 13.18
N PHE A 54 -16.56 2.82 12.79
CA PHE A 54 -16.94 1.66 13.58
C PHE A 54 -15.72 0.82 13.98
N TYR A 55 -14.87 0.46 13.02
CA TYR A 55 -13.75 -0.44 13.28
C TYR A 55 -12.67 0.23 14.14
N SER A 56 -12.46 1.54 13.98
CA SER A 56 -11.55 2.30 14.86
C SER A 56 -12.06 2.29 16.31
N GLU A 57 -13.36 2.49 16.50
CA GLU A 57 -13.95 2.43 17.83
C GLU A 57 -13.91 1.01 18.41
N TYR A 58 -14.19 -0.01 17.62
CA TYR A 58 -14.06 -1.41 18.03
C TYR A 58 -12.65 -1.72 18.52
N LEU A 59 -11.61 -1.31 17.77
CA LEU A 59 -10.22 -1.52 18.16
C LEU A 59 -9.89 -0.82 19.49
N LEU A 60 -10.29 0.44 19.65
CA LEU A 60 -10.05 1.17 20.89
C LEU A 60 -10.78 0.55 22.09
N THR A 61 -12.05 0.19 21.92
CA THR A 61 -12.86 -0.42 22.99
C THR A 61 -12.35 -1.83 23.36
N SER A 62 -11.78 -2.56 22.39
CA SER A 62 -11.18 -3.87 22.63
C SER A 62 -9.76 -3.80 23.25
N GLY A 63 -9.25 -2.60 23.51
CA GLY A 63 -7.95 -2.35 24.15
C GLY A 63 -6.75 -2.36 23.19
N VAL A 64 -7.00 -2.27 21.89
CA VAL A 64 -5.93 -2.09 20.90
C VAL A 64 -5.43 -0.65 20.96
N SER A 65 -4.14 -0.49 21.28
CA SER A 65 -3.40 0.76 21.26
C SER A 65 -2.05 0.57 20.55
N GLU A 66 -1.31 1.65 20.34
CA GLU A 66 0.06 1.57 19.84
C GLU A 66 0.97 0.77 20.81
N ASP A 67 0.71 0.86 22.12
CA ASP A 67 1.48 0.16 23.16
C ASP A 67 1.19 -1.36 23.21
N THR A 68 -0.04 -1.78 22.88
CA THR A 68 -0.42 -3.21 22.91
C THR A 68 -0.09 -3.95 21.63
N GLY A 69 0.56 -3.30 20.66
CA GLY A 69 1.05 -3.94 19.44
C GLY A 69 -0.04 -4.57 18.56
N GLY A 70 -1.30 -4.12 18.69
CA GLY A 70 -2.42 -4.65 17.92
C GLY A 70 -3.16 -5.84 18.55
N ALA A 71 -2.82 -6.25 19.78
CA ALA A 71 -3.52 -7.33 20.45
C ALA A 71 -4.89 -6.86 20.98
N ILE A 72 -5.96 -7.57 20.62
CA ILE A 72 -7.28 -7.39 21.22
C ILE A 72 -7.25 -8.01 22.62
N THR A 73 -7.49 -7.18 23.64
CA THR A 73 -7.41 -7.57 25.06
C THR A 73 -8.76 -7.77 25.73
N ALA A 74 -9.84 -7.31 25.10
CA ALA A 74 -11.20 -7.47 25.60
C ALA A 74 -12.12 -8.05 24.52
N ASP A 75 -12.90 -9.06 24.91
CA ASP A 75 -14.00 -9.55 24.10
C ASP A 75 -15.23 -8.66 24.33
N LEU A 76 -15.90 -8.28 23.24
CA LEU A 76 -17.07 -7.43 23.29
C LEU A 76 -18.32 -8.30 23.22
N ASP A 77 -19.22 -8.16 24.20
CA ASP A 77 -20.48 -8.88 24.16
C ASP A 77 -21.33 -8.45 22.95
N SER A 78 -22.27 -9.33 22.56
CA SER A 78 -23.10 -9.12 21.38
C SER A 78 -23.97 -7.88 21.46
N ALA A 79 -24.37 -7.46 22.67
CA ALA A 79 -25.21 -6.28 22.87
C ALA A 79 -24.42 -4.99 22.63
N THR A 80 -23.19 -4.95 23.12
CA THR A 80 -22.24 -3.86 22.91
C THR A 80 -21.88 -3.74 21.45
N LEU A 81 -21.58 -4.87 20.78
CA LEU A 81 -21.30 -4.89 19.35
C LEU A 81 -22.50 -4.38 18.53
N ALA A 82 -23.72 -4.82 18.85
CA ALA A 82 -24.94 -4.36 18.17
C ALA A 82 -25.17 -2.84 18.35
N SER A 83 -24.98 -2.34 19.57
CA SER A 83 -25.08 -0.89 19.86
C SER A 83 -24.03 -0.09 19.10
N MET A 84 -22.80 -0.59 18.98
CA MET A 84 -21.76 0.05 18.18
C MET A 84 -22.15 0.12 16.70
N LEU A 85 -22.65 -0.98 16.13
CA LEU A 85 -23.10 -1.01 14.75
C LEU A 85 -24.22 0.01 14.49
N GLU A 86 -25.20 0.09 15.38
CA GLU A 86 -26.30 1.06 15.28
C GLU A 86 -25.81 2.52 15.29
N ARG A 87 -24.90 2.87 16.20
CA ARG A 87 -24.31 4.22 16.27
C ARG A 87 -23.61 4.64 14.98
N HIS A 88 -23.01 3.69 14.28
CA HIS A 88 -22.35 3.92 12.99
C HIS A 88 -23.28 3.72 11.79
N SER A 89 -24.59 3.53 12.00
CA SER A 89 -25.58 3.27 10.94
C SER A 89 -25.20 2.09 10.05
N LEU A 90 -24.59 1.06 10.64
CA LEU A 90 -24.22 -0.20 9.99
C LEU A 90 -25.14 -1.31 10.46
N SER A 91 -25.58 -2.15 9.51
CA SER A 91 -26.20 -3.43 9.83
C SER A 91 -25.16 -4.55 9.79
N MET A 92 -25.45 -5.67 10.44
CA MET A 92 -24.59 -6.87 10.35
C MET A 92 -24.44 -7.35 8.90
N GLU A 93 -25.50 -7.25 8.10
CA GLU A 93 -25.48 -7.59 6.67
C GLU A 93 -24.51 -6.69 5.90
N LYS A 94 -24.55 -5.37 6.12
CA LYS A 94 -23.62 -4.42 5.51
C LYS A 94 -22.18 -4.69 5.94
N LEU A 95 -21.96 -4.98 7.22
CA LEU A 95 -20.63 -5.32 7.74
C LEU A 95 -20.05 -6.55 7.02
N LYS A 96 -20.87 -7.59 6.84
CA LYS A 96 -20.51 -8.79 6.10
C LYS A 96 -20.20 -8.48 4.63
N ALA A 97 -21.09 -7.75 3.95
CA ALA A 97 -20.91 -7.39 2.56
C ALA A 97 -19.62 -6.57 2.34
N LYS A 98 -19.30 -5.63 3.23
CA LYS A 98 -18.04 -4.88 3.21
C LYS A 98 -16.83 -5.77 3.46
N SER A 99 -16.91 -6.69 4.41
CA SER A 99 -15.82 -7.62 4.70
C SER A 99 -15.51 -8.52 3.49
N ASP A 100 -16.54 -9.00 2.81
CA ASP A 100 -16.37 -9.80 1.59
C ASP A 100 -15.78 -8.97 0.44
N LEU A 101 -16.20 -7.70 0.31
CA LEU A 101 -15.62 -6.76 -0.66
C LEU A 101 -14.15 -6.46 -0.38
N TYR A 102 -13.76 -6.23 0.88
CA TYR A 102 -12.37 -5.96 1.25
C TYR A 102 -11.46 -7.16 1.02
N ARG A 103 -12.01 -8.38 1.08
CA ARG A 103 -11.28 -9.60 0.73
C ARG A 103 -10.97 -9.67 -0.77
N THR A 104 -11.86 -9.17 -1.62
CA THR A 104 -11.70 -9.20 -3.09
C THR A 104 -11.02 -7.95 -3.65
N ASP A 105 -10.99 -6.85 -2.90
CA ASP A 105 -10.31 -5.59 -3.24
C ASP A 105 -9.32 -5.16 -2.13
N PRO A 106 -8.07 -5.68 -2.14
CA PRO A 106 -7.05 -5.33 -1.15
C PRO A 106 -6.64 -3.85 -1.18
N GLU A 107 -6.71 -3.19 -2.34
CA GLU A 107 -6.38 -1.77 -2.45
C GLU A 107 -7.40 -0.91 -1.71
N ARG A 108 -8.70 -1.25 -1.82
CA ARG A 108 -9.76 -0.62 -1.02
C ARG A 108 -9.58 -0.91 0.47
N TRP A 109 -9.24 -2.14 0.84
CA TRP A 109 -8.97 -2.47 2.25
C TRP A 109 -7.83 -1.62 2.83
N GLN A 110 -6.73 -1.47 2.09
CA GLN A 110 -5.62 -0.62 2.51
C GLN A 110 -6.05 0.82 2.78
N LYS A 111 -6.91 1.40 1.92
CA LYS A 111 -7.44 2.76 2.13
C LYS A 111 -8.31 2.86 3.39
N VAL A 112 -9.15 1.86 3.65
CA VAL A 112 -9.95 1.77 4.88
C VAL A 112 -9.02 1.72 6.10
N LEU A 113 -7.97 0.90 6.07
CA LEU A 113 -7.00 0.80 7.17
C LEU A 113 -6.22 2.10 7.42
N VAL A 114 -5.86 2.84 6.37
CA VAL A 114 -5.24 4.17 6.52
C VAL A 114 -6.19 5.10 7.28
N ARG A 115 -7.47 5.15 6.87
CA ARG A 115 -8.48 5.96 7.55
C ARG A 115 -8.72 5.51 9.00
N VAL A 116 -8.71 4.21 9.28
CA VAL A 116 -8.81 3.67 10.64
C VAL A 116 -7.67 4.17 11.51
N ARG A 117 -6.43 4.15 11.01
CA ARG A 117 -5.25 4.67 11.72
C ARG A 117 -5.39 6.17 12.00
N GLU A 118 -5.87 6.95 11.03
CA GLU A 118 -6.11 8.39 11.21
C GLU A 118 -7.16 8.66 12.29
N ASN A 119 -8.26 7.91 12.29
CA ASN A 119 -9.32 8.01 13.29
C ASN A 119 -8.82 7.71 14.70
N ILE A 120 -7.98 6.67 14.85
CA ILE A 120 -7.37 6.30 16.13
C ILE A 120 -6.46 7.43 16.63
N ARG A 121 -5.57 7.95 15.79
CA ARG A 121 -4.69 9.08 16.15
C ARG A 121 -5.48 10.31 16.59
N LYS A 122 -6.49 10.68 15.82
CA LYS A 122 -7.36 11.82 16.13
C LYS A 122 -8.04 11.67 17.51
N LYS A 123 -8.41 10.44 17.91
CA LYS A 123 -8.99 10.17 19.23
C LYS A 123 -7.94 10.17 20.34
N ALA A 124 -6.71 9.76 20.07
CA ALA A 124 -5.60 9.83 21.02
C ALA A 124 -5.18 11.29 21.31
N ASP A 125 -5.23 12.16 20.29
CA ASP A 125 -4.86 13.58 20.39
C ASP A 125 -5.97 14.48 20.93
N ALA A 126 -7.19 13.95 21.15
CA ALA A 126 -8.31 14.73 21.64
C ALA A 126 -8.11 15.11 23.13
N PRO A 127 -8.33 16.38 23.53
CA PRO A 127 -8.25 16.77 24.93
C PRO A 127 -9.29 16.00 25.75
N LYS A 128 -8.84 15.40 26.85
CA LYS A 128 -9.67 14.64 27.80
C LYS A 128 -10.56 15.55 28.65
#